data_AF-A0A2V7NSP7-F1
#
_entry.id   AF-A0A2V7NSP7-F1
#
_cell.length_a   1.000
_cell.length_b   1.000
_cell.length_c   1.000
_cell.angle_alpha   90.00
_cell.angle_beta   90.00
_cell.angle_gamma   90.00
#
_symmetry.space_group_name_H-M   'P 1'
#
loop_
_entity.id
_entity.type
_entity.pdbx_description
1 polymer ?
#
loop_
_entity_poly.entity_id
_entity_poly.type
_entity_poly.pdbx_seq_one_letter_code
_entity_poly.pdbx_strand_id
1 'polypeptide(L)'
;MLPIANVAEEEGTFVNRDGRVQRYVQAKPAPGMAQPAWWVLGALGARLGRGTAPAGAAEVFDRLAASVPAFAGLSYANLGLGGRVIGADAGVPA
;
A
#
# COMPACT_ATOMS: atom_id res chain seq x y z
N MET A 1 -1.86 13.80 17.77
CA MET A 1 -1.31 12.43 17.66
C MET A 1 -2.34 11.54 16.97
N LEU A 2 -1.95 10.66 16.05
CA LEU A 2 -2.87 9.78 15.31
C LEU A 2 -2.42 8.32 15.47
N PRO A 3 -3.22 7.44 16.11
CA PRO A 3 -2.88 6.02 16.27
C PRO A 3 -2.93 5.25 14.94
N ILE A 4 -1.87 4.50 14.63
CA ILE A 4 -1.72 3.75 13.38
C ILE A 4 -1.73 2.25 13.67
N ALA A 5 -2.42 1.48 12.82
CA ALA A 5 -2.44 0.02 12.86
C ALA A 5 -1.07 -0.58 12.52
N ASN A 6 -0.72 -1.70 13.15
CA ASN A 6 0.47 -2.46 12.77
C ASN A 6 0.23 -3.22 11.44
N VAL A 7 1.30 -3.67 10.78
CA VAL A 7 1.24 -4.53 9.58
C VAL A 7 0.34 -5.76 9.76
N ALA A 8 0.35 -6.38 10.95
CA ALA A 8 -0.50 -7.54 11.24
C ALA A 8 -1.99 -7.17 11.38
N GLU A 9 -2.30 -5.88 11.47
CA GLU A 9 -3.62 -5.32 11.77
C GLU A 9 -4.26 -4.60 10.57
N GLU A 10 -3.55 -4.51 9.46
CA GLU A 10 -4.02 -3.92 8.20
C GLU A 10 -3.66 -4.85 7.02
N GLU A 11 -4.04 -4.45 5.80
CA GLU A 11 -3.55 -5.06 4.57
C GLU A 11 -2.77 -4.04 3.73
N GLY A 12 -1.87 -4.55 2.89
CA GLY A 12 -0.88 -3.73 2.20
C GLY A 12 0.02 -4.53 1.27
N THR A 13 1.10 -3.88 0.82
CA THR A 13 2.19 -4.54 0.09
C THR A 13 3.54 -4.13 0.66
N PHE A 14 4.53 -5.00 0.54
CA PHE A 14 5.94 -4.68 0.74
C PHE A 14 6.74 -4.95 -0.53
N VAL A 15 7.83 -4.19 -0.71
CA VAL A 15 8.89 -4.52 -1.64
C VAL A 15 10.02 -5.17 -0.85
N ASN A 16 10.37 -6.41 -1.15
CA ASN A 16 11.48 -7.09 -0.49
C ASN A 16 12.84 -6.68 -1.09
N ARG A 17 13.94 -7.20 -0.52
CA ARG A 17 15.31 -6.91 -0.98
C ARG A 17 15.58 -7.22 -2.46
N ASP A 18 14.84 -8.18 -3.03
CA ASP A 18 14.99 -8.62 -4.42
C ASP A 18 14.06 -7.83 -5.37
N GLY A 19 13.51 -6.70 -4.92
CA GLY A 19 12.59 -5.86 -5.69
C GLY A 19 11.19 -6.47 -5.87
N ARG A 20 10.83 -7.48 -5.09
CA ARG A 20 9.54 -8.17 -5.23
C ARG A 20 8.45 -7.53 -4.37
N VAL A 21 7.40 -7.05 -5.03
CA VAL A 21 6.15 -6.63 -4.41
C VAL A 21 5.35 -7.83 -3.97
N GLN A 22 5.04 -7.92 -2.67
CA GLN A 22 4.23 -8.99 -2.09
C GLN A 22 3.08 -8.39 -1.28
N ARG A 23 1.87 -8.94 -1.47
CA ARG A 23 0.69 -8.55 -0.71
C ARG A 23 0.69 -9.25 0.65
N TYR A 24 0.30 -8.52 1.69
CA TYR A 24 -0.10 -9.08 2.98
C TYR A 24 -1.56 -8.75 3.25
N VAL A 25 -2.18 -9.55 4.10
CA VAL A 25 -3.58 -9.40 4.52
C VAL A 25 -3.64 -9.20 6.04
N GLN A 26 -4.72 -8.59 6.49
CA GLN A 26 -4.98 -8.39 7.91
C GLN A 26 -5.06 -9.73 8.64
N ALA A 27 -4.20 -9.94 9.64
CA ALA A 27 -4.16 -11.15 10.44
C ALA A 27 -5.04 -11.06 11.69
N LYS A 28 -5.21 -9.85 12.25
CA LYS A 28 -6.04 -9.58 13.42
C LYS A 28 -6.61 -8.15 13.35
N PRO A 29 -7.68 -7.81 14.10
CA PRO A 29 -8.20 -6.44 14.10
C PRO A 29 -7.23 -5.46 14.76
N ALA A 30 -7.25 -4.20 14.29
CA ALA A 30 -6.51 -3.10 14.91
C ALA A 30 -7.09 -2.76 16.30
N PRO A 31 -6.26 -2.47 17.31
CA PRO A 31 -6.74 -2.19 18.66
C PRO A 31 -7.29 -0.78 18.80
N GLY A 32 -8.38 -0.63 19.57
CA GLY A 32 -8.94 0.67 19.94
C GLY A 32 -9.32 1.52 18.72
N MET A 33 -8.72 2.70 18.60
CA MET A 33 -8.95 3.64 17.50
C MET A 33 -7.84 3.62 16.43
N ALA A 34 -6.94 2.64 16.46
CA ALA A 34 -5.90 2.52 15.45
C ALA A 34 -6.52 2.28 14.05
N GLN A 35 -6.01 3.00 13.05
CA GLN A 35 -6.46 2.89 11.67
C GLN A 35 -5.25 2.68 10.75
N PRO A 36 -5.43 2.06 9.57
CA PRO A 36 -4.35 1.91 8.60
C PRO A 36 -3.74 3.25 8.20
N ALA A 37 -2.42 3.31 8.02
CA ALA A 37 -1.72 4.56 7.76
C ALA A 37 -2.23 5.26 6.49
N TRP A 38 -2.51 4.47 5.44
CA TRP A 38 -3.05 4.95 4.17
C TRP A 38 -4.44 5.58 4.32
N TRP A 39 -5.28 5.04 5.22
CA TRP A 39 -6.62 5.57 5.47
C TRP A 39 -6.53 6.89 6.23
N VAL A 40 -5.70 6.94 7.27
CA VAL A 40 -5.51 8.16 8.08
C VAL A 40 -5.02 9.32 7.21
N LEU A 41 -4.02 9.07 6.35
CA LEU A 41 -3.50 10.08 5.45
C LEU A 41 -4.55 10.50 4.40
N GLY A 42 -5.26 9.56 3.80
CA GLY A 42 -6.32 9.85 2.84
C GLY A 42 -7.48 10.64 3.45
N ALA A 43 -7.91 10.29 4.66
CA ALA A 43 -8.97 10.98 5.39
C ALA A 43 -8.55 12.40 5.81
N LEU A 44 -7.28 12.59 6.20
CA LEU A 44 -6.73 13.92 6.44
C LEU A 44 -6.72 14.75 5.16
N GLY A 45 -6.24 14.17 4.04
CA GLY A 45 -6.26 14.82 2.73
C GLY A 45 -7.67 15.26 2.33
N ALA A 46 -8.66 14.39 2.48
CA ALA A 46 -10.06 14.70 2.18
C ALA A 46 -10.61 15.87 3.02
N ARG A 47 -10.31 15.91 4.32
CA ARG A 47 -10.68 17.04 5.20
C ARG A 47 -10.02 18.36 4.79
N LEU A 48 -8.87 18.30 4.13
CA LEU A 48 -8.16 19.46 3.58
C LEU A 48 -8.55 19.78 2.13
N GLY A 49 -9.57 19.12 1.57
CA GLY A 49 -10.01 19.33 0.20
C GLY A 49 -9.11 18.73 -0.88
N ARG A 50 -8.22 17.78 -0.52
CA ARG A 50 -7.29 17.10 -1.46
C ARG A 50 -7.84 15.77 -1.98
N GLY A 51 -9.06 15.79 -2.51
CA GLY A 51 -9.73 14.61 -3.08
C GLY A 51 -10.43 13.75 -2.02
N THR A 52 -10.62 12.46 -2.34
CA THR A 52 -11.32 11.50 -1.47
C THR A 52 -10.36 10.52 -0.81
N ALA A 53 -10.71 10.09 0.40
CA ALA A 53 -10.04 8.99 1.06
C ALA A 53 -10.19 7.71 0.22
N PRO A 54 -9.13 6.92 0.05
CA PRO A 54 -9.19 5.66 -0.69
C PRO A 54 -10.08 4.66 0.05
N ALA A 55 -10.81 3.84 -0.71
CA ALA A 55 -11.70 2.81 -0.22
C ALA A 55 -10.97 1.58 0.35
N GLY A 56 -9.69 1.41 0.00
CA GLY A 56 -8.86 0.30 0.49
C GLY A 56 -7.43 0.37 -0.02
N ALA A 57 -6.59 -0.54 0.47
CA ALA A 57 -5.17 -0.60 0.10
C ALA A 57 -4.94 -0.89 -1.40
N ALA A 58 -5.87 -1.61 -2.06
CA ALA A 58 -5.84 -1.84 -3.50
C ALA A 58 -5.90 -0.54 -4.30
N GLU A 59 -6.82 0.37 -3.94
CA GLU A 59 -6.94 1.66 -4.62
C GLU A 59 -5.70 2.54 -4.39
N VAL A 60 -5.12 2.49 -3.19
CA VAL A 60 -3.85 3.18 -2.88
C VAL A 60 -2.73 2.66 -3.78
N PHE A 61 -2.66 1.34 -3.97
CA PHE A 61 -1.67 0.71 -4.83
C PHE A 61 -1.89 1.04 -6.30
N ASP A 62 -3.13 1.10 -6.79
CA ASP A 62 -3.41 1.50 -8.16
C ASP A 62 -2.99 2.96 -8.41
N ARG A 63 -3.21 3.86 -7.44
CA ARG A 63 -2.70 5.24 -7.49
C ARG A 63 -1.15 5.28 -7.49
N LEU A 64 -0.49 4.40 -6.73
CA LEU A 64 0.97 4.26 -6.74
C LEU A 64 1.47 3.77 -8.12
N ALA A 65 0.88 2.70 -8.65
CA ALA A 65 1.24 2.11 -9.94
C ALA A 65 1.03 3.08 -11.11
N ALA A 66 0.03 3.96 -11.01
CA ALA A 66 -0.22 5.01 -12.00
C ALA A 66 0.79 6.18 -11.93
N SER A 67 1.44 6.41 -10.78
CA SER A 67 2.33 7.57 -10.56
C SER A 67 3.81 7.23 -10.50
N VAL A 68 4.17 5.97 -10.25
CA VAL A 68 5.57 5.52 -10.11
C VAL A 68 5.89 4.49 -11.19
N PRO A 69 6.72 4.82 -12.20
CA PRO A 69 7.00 3.95 -13.35
C PRO A 69 7.46 2.53 -13.00
N ALA A 70 8.21 2.36 -11.92
CA ALA A 70 8.66 1.03 -11.47
C ALA A 70 7.52 0.05 -11.14
N PHE A 71 6.35 0.56 -10.78
CA PHE A 71 5.16 -0.23 -10.45
C PHE A 71 4.18 -0.35 -11.63
N ALA A 72 4.52 0.20 -12.79
CA ALA A 72 3.64 0.21 -13.95
C ALA A 72 3.20 -1.22 -14.33
N GLY A 73 1.89 -1.40 -14.55
CA GLY A 73 1.30 -2.69 -14.89
C GLY A 73 1.09 -3.64 -13.70
N LEU A 74 1.51 -3.29 -12.49
CA LEU A 74 1.16 -4.03 -11.29
C LEU A 74 -0.20 -3.58 -10.74
N SER A 75 -0.96 -4.53 -10.22
CA SER A 75 -2.19 -4.26 -9.48
C SER A 75 -2.37 -5.29 -8.36
N TYR A 76 -3.15 -4.94 -7.34
CA TYR A 76 -3.46 -5.86 -6.24
C TYR A 76 -3.96 -7.23 -6.73
N ALA A 77 -4.76 -7.23 -7.81
CA ALA A 77 -5.33 -8.42 -8.41
C ALA A 77 -4.28 -9.31 -9.10
N ASN A 78 -3.23 -8.71 -9.70
CA ASN A 78 -2.26 -9.47 -10.49
C ASN A 78 -0.98 -9.86 -9.73
N LEU A 79 -0.73 -9.33 -8.53
CA LEU A 79 0.43 -9.69 -7.70
C LEU A 79 0.49 -11.19 -7.38
N GLY A 80 -0.65 -11.84 -7.19
CA GLY A 80 -0.72 -13.26 -6.82
C GLY A 80 -0.07 -13.58 -5.46
N LEU A 81 -0.01 -14.87 -5.11
CA LEU A 81 0.54 -15.32 -3.82
C LEU A 81 2.06 -15.13 -3.73
N GLY A 82 2.78 -15.33 -4.84
CA GLY A 82 4.23 -15.22 -4.91
C GLY A 82 4.74 -13.79 -5.11
N GLY A 83 3.86 -12.80 -5.27
CA GLY A 83 4.25 -11.44 -5.62
C GLY A 83 4.90 -11.30 -7.00
N ARG A 84 5.27 -10.08 -7.36
CA ARG A 84 5.92 -9.75 -8.65
C ARG A 84 7.09 -8.81 -8.46
N VAL A 85 8.12 -8.94 -9.28
CA VAL A 85 9.27 -8.02 -9.27
C VAL A 85 8.88 -6.72 -9.97
N ILE A 86 9.26 -5.59 -9.38
CA ILE A 86 9.14 -4.25 -10.00
C ILE A 86 10.01 -4.14 -11.26
N GLY A 87 9.70 -3.20 -12.15
CA GLY A 87 10.50 -2.95 -13.34
C GLY A 87 11.95 -2.54 -13.03
N ALA A 88 12.88 -2.80 -13.96
CA ALA A 88 14.33 -2.61 -13.79
C ALA A 88 14.78 -1.18 -13.41
N ASP A 89 13.91 -0.18 -13.56
CA ASP A 89 14.19 1.22 -13.21
C ASP A 89 13.95 1.55 -11.73
N ALA A 90 13.45 0.61 -10.92
CA ALA A 90 13.41 0.78 -9.47
C ALA A 90 14.78 0.44 -8.88
N GLY A 91 15.64 1.46 -8.83
CA GLY A 91 17.00 1.37 -8.32
C GLY A 91 17.13 0.55 -7.04
N VAL A 92 17.65 -0.67 -7.20
CA VAL A 92 18.38 -1.39 -6.17
C VAL A 92 19.79 -1.53 -6.74
N PRO A 93 20.79 -0.73 -6.30
CA PRO A 93 22.17 -1.01 -6.66
C PRO A 93 22.53 -2.41 -6.13
N ALA A 94 23.17 -3.19 -7.00
CA ALA A 94 23.64 -4.55 -6.72
C ALA A 94 24.57 -4.61 -5.50
#